data_AF-A0A5J4UCR6-F1
#
_entry.id   AF-A0A5J4UCR6-F1
#
_cell.length_a   1.000
_cell.length_b   1.000
_cell.length_c   1.000
_cell.angle_alpha   90.00
_cell.angle_beta   90.00
_cell.angle_gamma   90.00
#
_symmetry.space_group_name_H-M   'P 1'
#
loop_
_entity.id
_entity.type
_entity.pdbx_description
1 polymer ?
#
loop_
_entity_poly.entity_id
_entity_poly.type
_entity_poly.pdbx_seq_one_letter_code
_entity_poly.pdbx_strand_id
1 'polypeptide(L)'
;MERYKQEKEDEINKRIEHEKQMRISKLEASISQTVAQRIKKERDELTIKLNEKEKQFKELLDQKEVELDIAAVKVRFKEFEMNKKVQNDKDLEREIEEKNNALQQIETLNSQIDQMKRESVEHEHNLQVCLENLNRKTLSALQEGERSLLEIEHRKKTEEEKGIIKGENEILLIENARLKQLLGEERTNEEIQRSEKEKTKFEENIKHVSDIKYKAEQKLISFMKDRFSLIISLFKETDMDKLSLILWEELVKDLRQPLQDNDDENKYLQERILAYFEFIKSTVKDKKEDKKRKRMLQAGIVEALIYILETYNVEKIKLQVIQVFNIISNTSDNELLKILVEKQIYQPLILQFDHSNNDIVELSIQTITRNIVESAYLTSEMQCHPLFNTFFEKGYIDKIYELFKRNLSKYSKNLATYSIGRIFRSKEIINVNMKSEVIANLKTLINDKDYVSLAKLSLRGLSYNPVNKAEIETEGFIIPK
;
A
#
# COMPACT_ATOMS: atom_id res chain seq x y z
N MET A 1 55.90 -134.43 44.80
CA MET A 1 55.99 -132.99 45.16
C MET A 1 56.05 -132.09 43.92
N GLU A 2 56.67 -132.52 42.80
CA GLU A 2 56.62 -131.81 41.49
C GLU A 2 55.23 -131.39 41.00
N ARG A 3 54.26 -132.31 40.98
CA ARG A 3 52.93 -132.07 40.36
C ARG A 3 52.16 -130.91 41.01
N TYR A 4 52.30 -130.76 42.33
CA TYR A 4 51.67 -129.68 43.11
C TYR A 4 52.37 -128.33 42.89
N LYS A 5 53.67 -128.31 42.57
CA LYS A 5 54.37 -127.08 42.18
C LYS A 5 53.90 -126.60 40.82
N GLN A 6 53.70 -127.50 39.87
CA GLN A 6 53.32 -127.16 38.50
C GLN A 6 51.87 -126.67 38.39
N GLU A 7 50.93 -127.28 39.11
CA GLU A 7 49.54 -126.79 39.18
C GLU A 7 49.46 -125.39 39.81
N LYS A 8 50.27 -125.14 40.84
CA LYS A 8 50.33 -123.83 41.51
C LYS A 8 50.97 -122.78 40.61
N GLU A 9 51.96 -123.16 39.81
CA GLU A 9 52.61 -122.30 38.82
C GLU A 9 51.66 -121.97 37.64
N ASP A 10 50.86 -122.93 37.17
CA ASP A 10 49.81 -122.71 36.18
C ASP A 10 48.68 -121.81 36.71
N GLU A 11 48.28 -121.95 37.97
CA GLU A 11 47.29 -121.07 38.59
C GLU A 11 47.83 -119.64 38.73
N ILE A 12 49.10 -119.48 39.11
CA ILE A 12 49.78 -118.18 39.16
C ILE A 12 49.86 -117.57 37.76
N ASN A 13 50.25 -118.33 36.74
CA ASN A 13 50.32 -117.86 35.36
C ASN A 13 48.94 -117.46 34.81
N LYS A 14 47.87 -118.22 35.11
CA LYS A 14 46.49 -117.84 34.77
C LYS A 14 46.04 -116.56 35.46
N ARG A 15 46.38 -116.36 36.73
CA ARG A 15 46.09 -115.10 37.46
C ARG A 15 46.86 -113.93 36.87
N ILE A 16 48.14 -114.11 36.56
CA ILE A 16 48.98 -113.09 35.91
C ILE A 16 48.39 -112.72 34.55
N GLU A 17 47.99 -113.71 33.75
CA GLU A 17 47.41 -113.48 32.42
C GLU A 17 46.05 -112.79 32.50
N HIS A 18 45.20 -113.21 33.44
CA HIS A 18 43.93 -112.54 33.71
C HIS A 18 44.12 -111.09 34.18
N GLU A 19 45.13 -110.83 35.03
CA GLU A 19 45.44 -109.48 35.49
C GLU A 19 46.00 -108.61 34.35
N LYS A 20 46.83 -109.18 33.45
CA LYS A 20 47.27 -108.51 32.22
C LYS A 20 46.10 -108.16 31.32
N GLN A 21 45.19 -109.10 31.05
CA GLN A 21 44.00 -108.85 30.25
C GLN A 21 43.10 -107.77 30.88
N MET A 22 42.94 -107.80 32.21
CA MET A 22 42.18 -106.78 32.92
C MET A 22 42.85 -105.40 32.83
N ARG A 23 44.19 -105.32 32.89
CA ARG A 23 44.94 -104.07 32.69
C ARG A 23 44.83 -103.56 31.25
N ILE A 24 44.91 -104.44 30.25
CA ILE A 24 44.73 -104.10 28.84
C ILE A 24 43.31 -103.56 28.61
N SER A 25 42.28 -104.26 29.07
CA SER A 25 40.88 -103.83 28.92
C SER A 25 40.62 -102.48 29.61
N LYS A 26 41.19 -102.25 30.81
CA LYS A 26 41.13 -100.94 31.49
C LYS A 26 41.83 -99.84 30.69
N LEU A 27 42.97 -100.14 30.09
CA LEU A 27 43.72 -99.19 29.26
C LEU A 27 42.94 -98.86 27.97
N GLU A 28 42.38 -99.86 27.30
CA GLU A 28 41.55 -99.68 26.09
C GLU A 28 40.28 -98.88 26.38
N ALA A 29 39.62 -99.13 27.52
CA ALA A 29 38.48 -98.35 27.96
C ALA A 29 38.86 -96.88 28.25
N SER A 30 40.02 -96.65 28.89
CA SER A 30 40.55 -95.32 29.15
C SER A 30 40.91 -94.56 27.85
N ILE A 31 41.54 -95.24 26.89
CA ILE A 31 41.84 -94.68 25.57
C ILE A 31 40.54 -94.36 24.83
N SER A 32 39.58 -95.28 24.81
CA SER A 32 38.28 -95.09 24.15
C SER A 32 37.51 -93.92 24.76
N GLN A 33 37.53 -93.76 26.08
CA GLN A 33 36.93 -92.62 26.77
C GLN A 33 37.61 -91.31 26.39
N THR A 34 38.94 -91.30 26.29
CA THR A 34 39.72 -90.12 25.89
C THR A 34 39.43 -89.71 24.44
N VAL A 35 39.37 -90.68 23.52
CA VAL A 35 39.03 -90.45 22.11
C VAL A 35 37.59 -89.94 21.98
N ALA A 36 36.63 -90.53 22.70
CA ALA A 36 35.24 -90.08 22.69
C ALA A 36 35.09 -88.64 23.22
N GLN A 37 35.84 -88.28 24.28
CA GLN A 37 35.87 -86.90 24.79
C GLN A 37 36.46 -85.92 23.77
N ARG A 38 37.53 -86.31 23.05
CA ARG A 38 38.12 -85.48 22.01
C ARG A 38 37.17 -85.26 20.83
N ILE A 39 36.55 -86.32 20.33
CA ILE A 39 35.56 -86.24 19.23
C ILE A 39 34.38 -85.36 19.63
N LYS A 40 33.88 -85.51 20.87
CA LYS A 40 32.80 -84.67 21.40
C LYS A 40 33.22 -83.19 21.40
N LYS A 41 34.42 -82.87 21.89
CA LYS A 41 34.95 -81.51 21.90
C LYS A 41 35.08 -80.93 20.49
N GLU A 42 35.65 -81.68 19.55
CA GLU A 42 35.78 -81.26 18.14
C GLU A 42 34.42 -81.03 17.47
N ARG A 43 33.43 -81.88 17.76
CA ARG A 43 32.05 -81.69 17.29
C ARG A 43 31.43 -80.42 17.85
N ASP A 44 31.54 -80.20 19.16
CA ASP A 44 30.98 -79.01 19.82
C ASP A 44 31.64 -77.73 19.26
N GLU A 45 32.95 -77.73 19.02
CA GLU A 45 33.68 -76.63 18.38
C GLU A 45 33.20 -76.37 16.94
N LEU A 46 32.97 -77.42 16.14
CA LEU A 46 32.45 -77.29 14.79
C LEU A 46 31.02 -76.76 14.77
N THR A 47 30.16 -77.20 15.69
CA THR A 47 28.80 -76.69 15.83
C THR A 47 28.78 -75.20 16.17
N ILE A 48 29.68 -74.75 17.07
CA ILE A 48 29.82 -73.32 17.38
C ILE A 48 30.23 -72.53 16.13
N LYS A 49 31.25 -72.98 15.39
CA LYS A 49 31.71 -72.32 14.16
C LYS A 49 30.64 -72.27 13.07
N LEU A 50 29.83 -73.33 12.93
CA LEU A 50 28.73 -73.36 11.98
C LEU A 50 27.67 -72.32 12.34
N ASN A 51 27.24 -72.28 13.61
CA ASN A 51 26.27 -71.30 14.08
C ASN A 51 26.77 -69.84 13.92
N GLU A 52 28.06 -69.60 14.17
CA GLU A 52 28.68 -68.29 13.92
C GLU A 52 28.64 -67.91 12.43
N LYS A 53 28.90 -68.87 11.53
CA LYS A 53 28.84 -68.64 10.07
C LYS A 53 27.43 -68.40 9.56
N GLU A 54 26.45 -69.15 10.05
CA GLU A 54 25.04 -68.93 9.72
C GLU A 54 24.58 -67.54 10.18
N LYS A 55 24.99 -67.11 11.38
CA LYS A 55 24.72 -65.76 11.88
C LYS A 55 25.34 -64.68 10.97
N GLN A 56 26.62 -64.84 10.60
CA GLN A 56 27.30 -63.91 9.68
C GLN A 56 26.60 -63.83 8.31
N PHE A 57 26.17 -64.96 7.77
CA PHE A 57 25.48 -64.98 6.48
C PHE A 57 24.13 -64.27 6.54
N LYS A 58 23.37 -64.48 7.63
CA LYS A 58 22.11 -63.79 7.86
C LYS A 58 22.30 -62.27 7.96
N GLU A 59 23.29 -61.82 8.74
CA GLU A 59 23.63 -60.40 8.86
C GLU A 59 24.00 -59.76 7.51
N LEU A 60 24.76 -60.48 6.66
CA LEU A 60 25.10 -60.03 5.30
C LEU A 60 23.88 -59.94 4.38
N LEU A 61 22.93 -60.87 4.51
CA LEU A 61 21.72 -60.91 3.71
C LEU A 61 20.80 -59.73 4.08
N ASP A 62 20.62 -59.49 5.38
CA ASP A 62 19.88 -58.34 5.91
C ASP A 62 20.52 -57.01 5.44
N GLN A 63 21.86 -56.91 5.45
CA GLN A 63 22.58 -55.74 4.93
C GLN A 63 22.32 -55.52 3.42
N LYS A 64 22.32 -56.59 2.62
CA LYS A 64 22.08 -56.50 1.17
C LYS A 64 20.65 -56.11 0.83
N GLU A 65 19.68 -56.57 1.61
CA GLU A 65 18.28 -56.17 1.47
C GLU A 65 18.12 -54.66 1.74
N VAL A 66 18.72 -54.16 2.82
CA VAL A 66 18.73 -52.72 3.13
C VAL A 66 19.41 -51.89 2.02
N GLU A 67 20.54 -52.36 1.46
CA GLU A 67 21.20 -51.66 0.35
C GLU A 67 20.31 -51.56 -0.90
N LEU A 68 19.58 -52.63 -1.24
CA LEU A 68 18.65 -52.65 -2.37
C LEU A 68 17.47 -51.69 -2.16
N ASP A 69 16.90 -51.65 -0.95
CA ASP A 69 15.83 -50.72 -0.61
C ASP A 69 16.30 -49.27 -0.71
N ILE A 70 17.49 -48.95 -0.20
CA ILE A 70 18.09 -47.61 -0.32
C ILE A 70 18.28 -47.24 -1.80
N ALA A 71 18.75 -48.16 -2.63
CA ALA A 71 18.94 -47.93 -4.05
C ALA A 71 17.61 -47.66 -4.77
N ALA A 72 16.56 -48.43 -4.47
CA ALA A 72 15.23 -48.25 -5.03
C ALA A 72 14.63 -46.89 -4.65
N VAL A 73 14.78 -46.48 -3.38
CA VAL A 73 14.34 -45.16 -2.91
C VAL A 73 15.07 -44.03 -3.62
N LYS A 74 16.40 -44.14 -3.83
CA LYS A 74 17.19 -43.13 -4.56
C LYS A 74 16.71 -42.95 -6.01
N VAL A 75 16.33 -44.03 -6.70
CA VAL A 75 15.79 -43.94 -8.06
C VAL A 75 14.45 -43.21 -8.08
N ARG A 76 13.51 -43.60 -7.20
CA ARG A 76 12.20 -42.92 -7.08
C ARG A 76 12.34 -41.44 -6.71
N PHE A 77 13.30 -41.10 -5.86
CA PHE A 77 13.57 -39.72 -5.49
C PHE A 77 14.04 -38.89 -6.69
N LYS A 78 14.95 -39.42 -7.51
CA LYS A 78 15.39 -38.75 -8.74
C LYS A 78 14.26 -38.56 -9.75
N GLU A 79 13.40 -39.57 -9.93
CA GLU A 79 12.22 -39.45 -10.80
C GLU A 79 11.25 -38.38 -10.30
N PHE A 80 11.02 -38.34 -8.98
CA PHE A 80 10.22 -37.30 -8.34
C PHE A 80 10.80 -35.89 -8.57
N GLU A 81 12.10 -35.70 -8.39
CA GLU A 81 12.77 -34.42 -8.65
C GLU A 81 12.63 -33.98 -10.12
N MET A 82 12.80 -34.92 -11.05
CA MET A 82 12.68 -34.63 -12.49
C MET A 82 11.25 -34.26 -12.86
N ASN A 83 10.25 -34.99 -12.37
CA ASN A 83 8.83 -34.67 -12.59
C ASN A 83 8.45 -33.33 -11.98
N LYS A 84 8.95 -33.02 -10.78
CA LYS A 84 8.74 -31.71 -10.14
C LYS A 84 9.33 -30.58 -10.98
N LYS A 85 10.52 -30.77 -11.55
CA LYS A 85 11.15 -29.78 -12.43
C LYS A 85 10.33 -29.55 -13.70
N VAL A 86 9.90 -30.61 -14.39
CA VAL A 86 9.06 -30.50 -15.60
C VAL A 86 7.74 -29.80 -15.30
N GLN A 87 7.12 -30.08 -14.16
CA GLN A 87 5.89 -29.39 -13.77
C GLN A 87 6.14 -27.90 -13.50
N ASN A 88 7.21 -27.55 -12.78
CA ASN A 88 7.59 -26.16 -12.53
C ASN A 88 7.86 -25.40 -13.85
N ASP A 89 8.53 -26.03 -14.82
CA ASP A 89 8.83 -25.42 -16.11
C ASP A 89 7.53 -25.15 -16.91
N LYS A 90 6.57 -26.09 -16.91
CA LYS A 90 5.25 -25.89 -17.54
C LYS A 90 4.42 -24.80 -16.86
N ASP A 91 4.46 -24.73 -15.54
CA ASP A 91 3.76 -23.70 -14.78
C ASP A 91 4.35 -22.31 -15.08
N LEU A 92 5.68 -22.22 -15.23
CA LEU A 92 6.37 -20.99 -15.65
C LEU A 92 6.03 -20.57 -17.08
N GLU A 93 5.97 -21.50 -18.03
CA GLU A 93 5.55 -21.22 -19.42
C GLU A 93 4.13 -20.65 -19.48
N ARG A 94 3.19 -21.26 -18.73
CA ARG A 94 1.81 -20.76 -18.62
C ARG A 94 1.77 -19.35 -18.03
N GLU A 95 2.54 -19.09 -16.98
CA GLU A 95 2.62 -17.76 -16.35
C GLU A 95 3.17 -16.71 -17.33
N ILE A 96 4.16 -17.07 -18.15
CA ILE A 96 4.71 -16.17 -19.19
C ILE A 96 3.65 -15.88 -20.27
N GLU A 97 2.91 -16.88 -20.72
CA GLU A 97 1.86 -16.71 -21.73
C GLU A 97 0.72 -15.82 -21.21
N GLU A 98 0.24 -16.07 -20.00
CA GLU A 98 -0.77 -15.23 -19.33
C GLU A 98 -0.29 -13.78 -19.20
N LYS A 99 0.98 -13.58 -18.80
CA LYS A 99 1.58 -12.25 -18.69
C LYS A 99 1.67 -11.52 -20.02
N ASN A 100 2.04 -12.21 -21.10
CA ASN A 100 2.12 -11.61 -22.44
C ASN A 100 0.74 -11.20 -22.96
N ASN A 101 -0.28 -12.04 -22.78
CA ASN A 101 -1.65 -11.74 -23.18
C ASN A 101 -2.19 -10.50 -22.46
N ALA A 102 -1.93 -10.39 -21.16
CA ALA A 102 -2.35 -9.24 -20.37
C ALA A 102 -1.54 -7.97 -20.68
N LEU A 103 -0.24 -8.08 -21.04
CA LEU A 103 0.53 -6.93 -21.56
C LEU A 103 -0.09 -6.38 -22.86
N GLN A 104 -0.50 -7.26 -23.77
CA GLN A 104 -1.17 -6.85 -25.02
C GLN A 104 -2.52 -6.16 -24.74
N GLN A 105 -3.27 -6.61 -23.73
CA GLN A 105 -4.49 -5.94 -23.28
C GLN A 105 -4.20 -4.55 -22.69
N ILE A 106 -3.11 -4.39 -21.91
CA ILE A 106 -2.68 -3.07 -21.39
C ILE A 106 -2.36 -2.12 -22.55
N GLU A 107 -1.63 -2.57 -23.57
CA GLU A 107 -1.31 -1.74 -24.73
C GLU A 107 -2.57 -1.29 -25.47
N THR A 108 -3.54 -2.19 -25.62
CA THR A 108 -4.84 -1.87 -26.23
C THR A 108 -5.60 -0.83 -25.41
N LEU A 109 -5.66 -0.99 -24.08
CA LEU A 109 -6.30 -0.04 -23.18
C LEU A 109 -5.60 1.33 -23.18
N ASN A 110 -4.26 1.37 -23.25
CA ASN A 110 -3.51 2.62 -23.34
C ASN A 110 -3.87 3.40 -24.60
N SER A 111 -3.95 2.72 -25.75
CA SER A 111 -4.35 3.35 -27.02
C SER A 111 -5.78 3.92 -26.95
N GLN A 112 -6.71 3.18 -26.32
CA GLN A 112 -8.09 3.64 -26.10
C GLN A 112 -8.15 4.85 -25.15
N ILE A 113 -7.38 4.84 -24.07
CA ILE A 113 -7.27 5.96 -23.13
C ILE A 113 -6.76 7.21 -23.85
N ASP A 114 -5.70 7.08 -24.65
CA ASP A 114 -5.12 8.19 -25.39
C ASP A 114 -6.09 8.77 -26.44
N GLN A 115 -6.84 7.90 -27.11
CA GLN A 115 -7.90 8.33 -28.03
C GLN A 115 -8.99 9.11 -27.30
N MET A 116 -9.52 8.58 -26.19
CA MET A 116 -10.57 9.26 -25.43
C MET A 116 -10.07 10.57 -24.81
N LYS A 117 -8.80 10.65 -24.39
CA LYS A 117 -8.20 11.91 -23.93
C LYS A 117 -8.24 12.97 -25.04
N ARG A 118 -7.95 12.60 -26.29
CA ARG A 118 -8.05 13.52 -27.45
C ARG A 118 -9.50 13.92 -27.72
N GLU A 119 -10.41 12.96 -27.78
CA GLU A 119 -11.85 13.21 -28.00
C GLU A 119 -12.44 14.11 -26.90
N SER A 120 -12.04 13.90 -25.64
CA SER A 120 -12.48 14.74 -24.51
C SER A 120 -12.05 16.20 -24.66
N VAL A 121 -10.80 16.45 -25.09
CA VAL A 121 -10.30 17.81 -25.33
C VAL A 121 -11.04 18.47 -26.49
N GLU A 122 -11.33 17.71 -27.55
CA GLU A 122 -12.13 18.20 -28.67
C GLU A 122 -13.56 18.55 -28.25
N HIS A 123 -14.20 17.71 -27.45
CA HIS A 123 -15.54 17.97 -26.91
C HIS A 123 -15.57 19.18 -25.97
N GLU A 124 -14.53 19.37 -25.16
CA GLU A 124 -14.37 20.55 -24.30
C GLU A 124 -14.23 21.84 -25.13
N HIS A 125 -13.39 21.83 -26.17
CA HIS A 125 -13.27 22.96 -27.09
C HIS A 125 -14.62 23.29 -27.76
N ASN A 126 -15.34 22.28 -28.23
CA ASN A 126 -16.66 22.46 -28.84
C ASN A 126 -17.68 23.03 -27.85
N LEU A 127 -17.66 22.61 -26.57
CA LEU A 127 -18.51 23.17 -25.53
C LEU A 127 -18.20 24.65 -25.29
N GLN A 128 -16.92 25.01 -25.22
CA GLN A 128 -16.50 26.40 -25.04
C GLN A 128 -16.96 27.28 -26.20
N VAL A 129 -16.79 26.83 -27.44
CA VAL A 129 -17.26 27.54 -28.65
C VAL A 129 -18.79 27.73 -28.61
N CYS A 130 -19.55 26.72 -28.19
CA CYS A 130 -21.00 26.82 -28.02
C CYS A 130 -21.38 27.86 -26.97
N LEU A 131 -20.70 27.89 -25.81
CA LEU A 131 -20.94 28.86 -24.73
C LEU A 131 -20.63 30.30 -25.18
N GLU A 132 -19.50 30.52 -25.85
CA GLU A 132 -19.12 31.84 -26.36
C GLU A 132 -20.13 32.37 -27.39
N ASN A 133 -20.62 31.49 -28.27
CA ASN A 133 -21.66 31.83 -29.25
C ASN A 133 -23.00 32.20 -28.58
N LEU A 134 -23.40 31.45 -27.54
CA LEU A 134 -24.60 31.76 -26.75
C LEU A 134 -24.47 33.13 -26.07
N ASN A 135 -23.32 33.42 -25.45
CA ASN A 135 -23.06 34.70 -24.80
C ASN A 135 -23.12 35.87 -25.79
N ARG A 136 -22.50 35.72 -26.96
CA ARG A 136 -22.52 36.75 -28.02
C ARG A 136 -23.94 37.03 -28.51
N LYS A 137 -24.73 35.99 -28.76
CA LYS A 137 -26.14 36.14 -29.17
C LYS A 137 -26.97 36.83 -28.09
N THR A 138 -26.81 36.43 -26.84
CA THR A 138 -27.50 37.05 -25.69
C THR A 138 -27.18 38.55 -25.58
N LEU A 139 -25.91 38.93 -25.73
CA LEU A 139 -25.50 40.34 -25.71
C LEU A 139 -26.07 41.13 -26.90
N SER A 140 -26.09 40.56 -28.10
CA SER A 140 -26.68 41.20 -29.29
C SER A 140 -28.17 41.45 -29.12
N ALA A 141 -28.91 40.47 -28.60
CA ALA A 141 -30.34 40.59 -28.36
C ALA A 141 -30.67 41.68 -27.31
N LEU A 142 -29.86 41.79 -26.24
CA LEU A 142 -30.00 42.85 -25.25
C LEU A 142 -29.77 44.24 -25.87
N GLN A 143 -28.72 44.39 -26.70
CA GLN A 143 -28.41 45.66 -27.36
C GLN A 143 -29.48 46.07 -28.38
N GLU A 144 -30.05 45.13 -29.13
CA GLU A 144 -31.16 45.39 -30.05
C GLU A 144 -32.45 45.79 -29.32
N GLY A 145 -32.74 45.14 -28.18
CA GLY A 145 -33.84 45.51 -27.30
C GLY A 145 -33.70 46.93 -26.75
N GLU A 146 -32.50 47.29 -26.25
CA GLU A 146 -32.19 48.63 -25.75
C GLU A 146 -32.31 49.71 -26.84
N ARG A 147 -31.81 49.44 -28.06
CA ARG A 147 -31.95 50.36 -29.20
C ARG A 147 -33.40 50.59 -29.59
N SER A 148 -34.19 49.52 -29.62
CA SER A 148 -35.62 49.61 -29.98
C SER A 148 -36.40 50.43 -28.95
N LEU A 149 -36.11 50.27 -27.66
CA LEU A 149 -36.68 51.07 -26.58
C LEU A 149 -36.34 52.57 -26.71
N LEU A 150 -35.08 52.89 -26.98
CA LEU A 150 -34.63 54.27 -27.20
C LEU A 150 -35.29 54.90 -28.42
N GLU A 151 -35.48 54.13 -29.50
CA GLU A 151 -36.16 54.61 -30.71
C GLU A 151 -37.65 54.91 -30.46
N ILE A 152 -38.32 54.08 -29.65
CA ILE A 152 -39.71 54.30 -29.21
C ILE A 152 -39.80 55.59 -28.36
N GLU A 153 -38.87 55.78 -27.43
CA GLU A 153 -38.85 56.96 -26.55
C GLU A 153 -38.60 58.25 -27.34
N HIS A 154 -37.66 58.22 -28.30
CA HIS A 154 -37.42 59.33 -29.21
C HIS A 154 -38.65 59.64 -30.09
N ARG A 155 -39.33 58.61 -30.61
CA ARG A 155 -40.54 58.82 -31.43
C ARG A 155 -41.69 59.41 -30.63
N LYS A 156 -41.93 58.94 -29.39
CA LYS A 156 -42.93 59.53 -28.48
C LYS A 156 -42.66 61.02 -28.25
N LYS A 157 -41.41 61.39 -27.98
CA LYS A 157 -41.02 62.80 -27.77
C LYS A 157 -41.22 63.67 -29.02
N THR A 158 -40.88 63.13 -30.19
CA THR A 158 -41.10 63.83 -31.48
C THR A 158 -42.59 63.95 -31.85
N GLU A 159 -43.45 63.05 -31.37
CA GLU A 159 -44.90 63.07 -31.58
C GLU A 159 -45.63 63.97 -30.58
N GLU A 160 -45.18 64.04 -29.33
CA GLU A 160 -45.61 65.06 -28.34
C GLU A 160 -45.33 66.48 -28.88
N GLU A 161 -44.19 66.69 -29.54
CA GLU A 161 -43.86 67.96 -30.20
C GLU A 161 -44.74 68.26 -31.44
N LYS A 162 -45.32 67.24 -32.09
CA LYS A 162 -46.23 67.38 -33.24
C LYS A 162 -47.71 67.54 -32.84
N GLY A 163 -48.06 67.28 -31.57
CA GLY A 163 -49.42 67.35 -31.02
C GLY A 163 -50.06 68.75 -30.98
N ILE A 164 -49.37 69.80 -31.42
CA ILE A 164 -49.89 71.18 -31.42
C ILE A 164 -50.77 71.50 -32.65
N ILE A 165 -50.83 70.64 -33.70
CA ILE A 165 -51.56 70.94 -34.95
C ILE A 165 -52.65 69.88 -35.28
N LYS A 166 -53.85 70.11 -34.73
CA LYS A 166 -55.21 69.89 -35.31
C LYS A 166 -55.70 68.47 -35.68
N GLY A 167 -56.27 67.76 -34.71
CA GLY A 167 -57.72 67.51 -34.55
C GLY A 167 -58.58 66.78 -35.59
N GLU A 168 -58.19 66.59 -36.86
CA GLU A 168 -59.08 65.96 -37.88
C GLU A 168 -58.51 64.68 -38.52
N ASN A 169 -57.23 64.37 -38.28
CA ASN A 169 -56.63 63.08 -38.66
C ASN A 169 -56.81 61.97 -37.61
N GLU A 170 -57.49 62.25 -36.48
CA GLU A 170 -57.50 61.39 -35.28
C GLU A 170 -58.04 59.97 -35.53
N ILE A 171 -59.07 59.79 -36.35
CA ILE A 171 -59.68 58.45 -36.55
C ILE A 171 -58.81 57.56 -37.45
N LEU A 172 -58.24 58.10 -38.53
CA LEU A 172 -57.33 57.37 -39.43
C LEU A 172 -55.94 57.15 -38.81
N LEU A 173 -55.51 58.05 -37.91
CA LEU A 173 -54.30 57.91 -37.11
C LEU A 173 -54.48 56.89 -35.99
N ILE A 174 -55.63 56.80 -35.32
CA ILE A 174 -55.89 55.76 -34.31
C ILE A 174 -55.83 54.37 -34.96
N GLU A 175 -56.44 54.19 -36.14
CA GLU A 175 -56.43 52.90 -36.83
C GLU A 175 -55.04 52.58 -37.45
N ASN A 176 -54.32 53.55 -38.01
CA ASN A 176 -52.94 53.35 -38.48
C ASN A 176 -51.94 53.16 -37.33
N ALA A 177 -52.11 53.85 -36.20
CA ALA A 177 -51.29 53.68 -35.00
C ALA A 177 -51.54 52.31 -34.38
N ARG A 178 -52.79 51.84 -34.35
CA ARG A 178 -53.15 50.48 -33.93
C ARG A 178 -52.56 49.42 -34.86
N LEU A 179 -52.64 49.61 -36.18
CA LEU A 179 -52.03 48.69 -37.16
C LEU A 179 -50.49 48.72 -37.13
N LYS A 180 -49.86 49.88 -36.93
CA LYS A 180 -48.40 50.00 -36.74
C LYS A 180 -47.92 49.46 -35.39
N GLN A 181 -48.75 49.55 -34.35
CA GLN A 181 -48.52 48.92 -33.07
C GLN A 181 -48.63 47.39 -33.20
N LEU A 182 -49.66 46.87 -33.88
CA LEU A 182 -49.81 45.44 -34.17
C LEU A 182 -48.70 44.89 -35.08
N LEU A 183 -48.36 45.54 -36.20
CA LEU A 183 -47.28 45.10 -37.11
C LEU A 183 -45.87 45.30 -36.52
N GLY A 184 -45.69 46.31 -35.67
CA GLY A 184 -44.45 46.54 -34.93
C GLY A 184 -44.26 45.50 -33.83
N GLU A 185 -45.30 45.30 -32.99
CA GLU A 185 -45.34 44.28 -31.94
C GLU A 185 -45.25 42.86 -32.54
N GLU A 186 -45.94 42.53 -33.64
CA GLU A 186 -45.83 41.23 -34.32
C GLU A 186 -44.43 41.00 -34.88
N ARG A 187 -43.78 41.98 -35.54
CA ARG A 187 -42.40 41.81 -36.03
C ARG A 187 -41.40 41.64 -34.91
N THR A 188 -41.49 42.44 -33.83
CA THR A 188 -40.64 42.23 -32.64
C THR A 188 -40.96 40.92 -31.94
N ASN A 189 -42.22 40.49 -31.87
CA ASN A 189 -42.59 39.22 -31.25
C ASN A 189 -42.17 38.02 -32.09
N GLU A 190 -42.20 38.11 -33.42
CA GLU A 190 -41.70 37.07 -34.33
C GLU A 190 -40.17 36.95 -34.26
N GLU A 191 -39.45 38.08 -34.17
CA GLU A 191 -38.00 38.10 -33.97
C GLU A 191 -37.61 37.58 -32.58
N ILE A 192 -38.33 37.98 -31.53
CA ILE A 192 -38.16 37.45 -30.17
C ILE A 192 -38.44 35.94 -30.15
N GLN A 193 -39.56 35.48 -30.73
CA GLN A 193 -39.87 34.04 -30.79
C GLN A 193 -38.85 33.25 -31.63
N ARG A 194 -38.33 33.82 -32.71
CA ARG A 194 -37.27 33.18 -33.51
C ARG A 194 -35.96 33.10 -32.72
N SER A 195 -35.60 34.16 -32.02
CA SER A 195 -34.43 34.21 -31.12
C SER A 195 -34.58 33.23 -29.95
N GLU A 196 -35.75 33.15 -29.34
CA GLU A 196 -36.07 32.18 -28.27
C GLU A 196 -36.00 30.74 -28.78
N LYS A 197 -36.54 30.44 -29.97
CA LYS A 197 -36.43 29.11 -30.59
C LYS A 197 -34.98 28.74 -30.95
N GLU A 198 -34.18 29.71 -31.36
CA GLU A 198 -32.75 29.47 -31.58
C GLU A 198 -32.02 29.25 -30.26
N LYS A 199 -32.32 30.06 -29.24
CA LYS A 199 -31.75 29.92 -27.89
C LYS A 199 -32.04 28.53 -27.31
N THR A 200 -33.29 28.07 -27.36
CA THR A 200 -33.65 26.73 -26.88
C THR A 200 -32.90 25.63 -27.65
N LYS A 201 -32.76 25.76 -28.98
CA LYS A 201 -31.98 24.81 -29.78
C LYS A 201 -30.49 24.81 -29.40
N PHE A 202 -29.91 25.98 -29.09
CA PHE A 202 -28.53 26.08 -28.61
C PHE A 202 -28.36 25.48 -27.20
N GLU A 203 -29.31 25.73 -26.29
CA GLU A 203 -29.34 25.13 -24.96
C GLU A 203 -29.46 23.59 -25.02
N GLU A 204 -30.31 23.07 -25.92
CA GLU A 204 -30.41 21.62 -26.21
C GLU A 204 -29.09 21.05 -26.74
N ASN A 205 -28.42 21.75 -27.66
CA ASN A 205 -27.11 21.35 -28.17
C ASN A 205 -26.03 21.36 -27.08
N ILE A 206 -25.99 22.37 -26.21
CA ILE A 206 -25.07 22.44 -25.06
C ILE A 206 -25.31 21.24 -24.15
N LYS A 207 -26.57 20.95 -23.82
CA LYS A 207 -26.94 19.80 -23.00
C LYS A 207 -26.49 18.49 -23.66
N HIS A 208 -26.73 18.33 -24.96
CA HIS A 208 -26.29 17.14 -25.70
C HIS A 208 -24.76 16.97 -25.67
N VAL A 209 -23.99 18.04 -25.93
CA VAL A 209 -22.52 17.98 -25.89
C VAL A 209 -22.03 17.66 -24.48
N SER A 210 -22.65 18.25 -23.45
CA SER A 210 -22.36 17.95 -22.04
C SER A 210 -22.62 16.48 -21.70
N ASP A 211 -23.73 15.90 -22.17
CA ASP A 211 -24.05 14.48 -21.96
C ASP A 211 -23.06 13.53 -22.66
N ILE A 212 -22.54 13.92 -23.84
CA ILE A 212 -21.48 13.16 -24.53
C ILE A 212 -20.19 13.22 -23.72
N LYS A 213 -19.77 14.43 -23.30
CA LYS A 213 -18.58 14.64 -22.47
C LYS A 213 -18.65 13.79 -21.19
N TYR A 214 -19.79 13.85 -20.49
CA TYR A 214 -20.05 13.05 -19.29
C TYR A 214 -19.85 11.54 -19.53
N LYS A 215 -20.45 11.00 -20.61
CA LYS A 215 -20.31 9.58 -20.94
C LYS A 215 -18.87 9.20 -21.31
N ALA A 216 -18.13 10.10 -21.95
CA ALA A 216 -16.73 9.88 -22.29
C ALA A 216 -15.84 9.85 -21.04
N GLU A 217 -16.02 10.79 -20.11
CA GLU A 217 -15.26 10.86 -18.85
C GLU A 217 -15.52 9.65 -17.94
N GLN A 218 -16.78 9.21 -17.82
CA GLN A 218 -17.12 8.01 -17.05
C GLN A 218 -16.50 6.74 -17.65
N LYS A 219 -16.52 6.61 -18.98
CA LYS A 219 -15.83 5.50 -19.66
C LYS A 219 -14.33 5.56 -19.42
N LEU A 220 -13.71 6.74 -19.55
CA LEU A 220 -12.28 6.93 -19.28
C LEU A 220 -11.91 6.46 -17.86
N ILE A 221 -12.69 6.84 -16.85
CA ILE A 221 -12.47 6.41 -15.46
C ILE A 221 -12.62 4.88 -15.33
N SER A 222 -13.62 4.27 -15.99
CA SER A 222 -13.80 2.82 -16.01
C SER A 222 -12.59 2.11 -16.60
N PHE A 223 -12.14 2.52 -17.79
CA PHE A 223 -10.98 1.93 -18.47
C PHE A 223 -9.69 2.08 -17.65
N MET A 224 -9.53 3.21 -16.96
CA MET A 224 -8.40 3.39 -16.05
C MET A 224 -8.43 2.40 -14.88
N LYS A 225 -9.60 2.19 -14.26
CA LYS A 225 -9.75 1.21 -13.17
C LYS A 225 -9.48 -0.21 -13.64
N ASP A 226 -9.96 -0.57 -14.82
CA ASP A 226 -9.72 -1.89 -15.42
C ASP A 226 -8.22 -2.08 -15.72
N ARG A 227 -7.57 -1.05 -16.28
CA ARG A 227 -6.11 -1.04 -16.50
C ARG A 227 -5.35 -1.22 -15.18
N PHE A 228 -5.73 -0.52 -14.13
CA PHE A 228 -5.09 -0.67 -12.81
C PHE A 228 -5.29 -2.05 -12.21
N SER A 229 -6.49 -2.60 -12.30
CA SER A 229 -6.77 -3.97 -11.86
C SER A 229 -5.88 -4.98 -12.59
N LEU A 230 -5.75 -4.84 -13.91
CA LEU A 230 -4.90 -5.70 -14.72
C LEU A 230 -3.42 -5.56 -14.34
N ILE A 231 -2.93 -4.33 -14.15
CA ILE A 231 -1.56 -4.08 -13.65
C ILE A 231 -1.34 -4.78 -12.30
N ILE A 232 -2.25 -4.63 -11.35
CA ILE A 232 -2.12 -5.25 -10.02
C ILE A 232 -2.10 -6.79 -10.14
N SER A 233 -2.88 -7.37 -11.06
CA SER A 233 -2.90 -8.83 -11.28
C SER A 233 -1.62 -9.35 -11.96
N LEU A 234 -1.04 -8.57 -12.87
CA LEU A 234 0.12 -8.96 -13.67
C LEU A 234 1.44 -8.96 -12.92
N PHE A 235 1.57 -8.02 -12.00
CA PHE A 235 2.76 -7.89 -11.18
C PHE A 235 2.45 -8.54 -9.82
N LYS A 236 2.90 -9.79 -9.64
CA LYS A 236 2.97 -10.43 -8.31
C LYS A 236 3.63 -9.46 -7.31
N GLU A 237 3.33 -9.55 -6.01
CA GLU A 237 3.87 -8.63 -4.99
C GLU A 237 5.40 -8.43 -5.09
N THR A 238 6.13 -9.48 -5.50
CA THR A 238 7.59 -9.50 -5.70
C THR A 238 8.09 -8.81 -6.98
N ASP A 239 7.22 -8.55 -7.96
CA ASP A 239 7.54 -7.98 -9.28
C ASP A 239 7.00 -6.54 -9.45
N MET A 240 6.17 -6.05 -8.53
CA MET A 240 5.65 -4.66 -8.54
C MET A 240 6.76 -3.61 -8.52
N ASP A 241 7.95 -3.96 -8.01
CA ASP A 241 9.20 -3.20 -8.15
C ASP A 241 9.68 -3.11 -9.61
N LYS A 242 8.92 -3.54 -10.61
CA LYS A 242 9.21 -3.37 -12.05
C LYS A 242 8.22 -2.43 -12.74
N LEU A 243 7.26 -1.86 -12.01
CA LEU A 243 6.40 -0.78 -12.52
C LEU A 243 7.27 0.36 -13.06
N SER A 244 7.05 0.70 -14.33
CA SER A 244 7.87 1.67 -15.04
C SER A 244 7.72 3.05 -14.41
N LEU A 245 8.80 3.84 -14.42
CA LEU A 245 8.77 5.24 -13.99
C LEU A 245 7.73 6.04 -14.80
N ILE A 246 7.58 5.71 -16.09
CA ILE A 246 6.62 6.30 -17.03
C ILE A 246 5.20 6.25 -16.49
N LEU A 247 4.77 5.13 -15.88
CA LEU A 247 3.42 5.02 -15.31
C LEU A 247 3.20 6.07 -14.20
N TRP A 248 4.15 6.23 -13.30
CA TRP A 248 4.04 7.21 -12.21
C TRP A 248 4.08 8.66 -12.72
N GLU A 249 4.87 8.93 -13.75
CA GLU A 249 4.94 10.25 -14.38
C GLU A 249 3.63 10.64 -15.07
N GLU A 250 2.94 9.69 -15.71
CA GLU A 250 1.58 9.92 -16.25
C GLU A 250 0.60 10.32 -15.15
N LEU A 251 0.66 9.62 -14.01
CA LEU A 251 -0.16 9.93 -12.84
C LEU A 251 0.12 11.35 -12.33
N VAL A 252 1.40 11.73 -12.23
CA VAL A 252 1.80 13.08 -11.78
C VAL A 252 1.23 14.18 -12.67
N LYS A 253 1.18 13.98 -14.00
CA LYS A 253 0.60 14.97 -14.92
C LYS A 253 -0.87 15.24 -14.60
N ASP A 254 -1.64 14.18 -14.34
CA ASP A 254 -3.07 14.32 -14.06
C ASP A 254 -3.33 14.83 -12.62
N LEU A 255 -2.48 14.48 -11.64
CA LEU A 255 -2.56 14.98 -10.26
C LEU A 255 -2.24 16.48 -10.11
N ARG A 256 -1.46 17.05 -11.04
CA ARG A 256 -1.08 18.48 -11.03
C ARG A 256 -2.05 19.40 -11.76
N GLN A 257 -3.15 18.87 -12.29
CA GLN A 257 -4.15 19.71 -12.95
C GLN A 257 -4.84 20.60 -11.90
N PRO A 258 -4.95 21.93 -12.14
CA PRO A 258 -5.72 22.80 -11.26
C PRO A 258 -7.21 22.48 -11.34
N LEU A 259 -7.93 22.73 -10.24
CA LEU A 259 -9.39 22.82 -10.30
C LEU A 259 -9.77 24.03 -11.16
N GLN A 260 -10.75 23.84 -12.05
CA GLN A 260 -11.35 24.88 -12.89
C GLN A 260 -12.47 25.60 -12.13
N ASP A 261 -13.01 26.67 -12.70
CA ASP A 261 -14.18 27.35 -12.13
C ASP A 261 -15.47 26.52 -12.27
N ASN A 262 -15.48 25.53 -13.17
CA ASN A 262 -16.62 24.67 -13.43
C ASN A 262 -16.66 23.47 -12.45
N ASP A 263 -17.70 23.41 -11.62
CA ASP A 263 -17.90 22.35 -10.63
C ASP A 263 -18.05 20.95 -11.26
N ASP A 264 -18.62 20.84 -12.47
CA ASP A 264 -18.78 19.56 -13.14
C ASP A 264 -17.43 19.00 -13.61
N GLU A 265 -16.57 19.81 -14.22
CA GLU A 265 -15.22 19.38 -14.64
C GLU A 265 -14.35 18.99 -13.46
N ASN A 266 -14.45 19.75 -12.37
CA ASN A 266 -13.77 19.44 -11.11
C ASN A 266 -14.19 18.08 -10.54
N LYS A 267 -15.46 17.70 -10.71
CA LYS A 267 -15.96 16.41 -10.23
C LYS A 267 -15.23 15.25 -10.91
N TYR A 268 -15.06 15.27 -12.23
CA TYR A 268 -14.40 14.18 -12.94
C TYR A 268 -12.90 14.13 -12.71
N LEU A 269 -12.25 15.31 -12.65
CA LEU A 269 -10.85 15.39 -12.24
C LEU A 269 -10.66 14.78 -10.83
N GLN A 270 -11.55 15.10 -9.88
CA GLN A 270 -11.51 14.51 -8.55
C GLN A 270 -11.76 12.99 -8.56
N GLU A 271 -12.74 12.49 -9.32
CA GLU A 271 -12.98 11.04 -9.46
C GLU A 271 -11.76 10.31 -10.05
N ARG A 272 -11.08 10.93 -11.02
CA ARG A 272 -9.85 10.39 -11.62
C ARG A 272 -8.69 10.38 -10.62
N ILE A 273 -8.51 11.48 -9.87
CA ILE A 273 -7.53 11.57 -8.78
C ILE A 273 -7.78 10.47 -7.73
N LEU A 274 -9.04 10.25 -7.34
CA LEU A 274 -9.41 9.19 -6.40
C LEU A 274 -9.09 7.79 -6.95
N ALA A 275 -9.31 7.54 -8.24
CA ALA A 275 -8.92 6.27 -8.86
C ALA A 275 -7.40 6.04 -8.80
N TYR A 276 -6.59 7.06 -9.00
CA TYR A 276 -5.13 6.97 -8.81
C TYR A 276 -4.74 6.69 -7.36
N PHE A 277 -5.43 7.30 -6.40
CA PHE A 277 -5.15 7.08 -4.98
C PHE A 277 -5.46 5.65 -4.54
N GLU A 278 -6.56 5.05 -5.02
CA GLU A 278 -6.85 3.63 -4.78
C GLU A 278 -5.82 2.71 -5.45
N PHE A 279 -5.32 3.07 -6.63
CA PHE A 279 -4.22 2.35 -7.27
C PHE A 279 -2.91 2.41 -6.46
N ILE A 280 -2.54 3.59 -5.96
CA ILE A 280 -1.33 3.75 -5.12
C ILE A 280 -1.48 2.93 -3.83
N LYS A 281 -2.65 2.98 -3.19
CA LYS A 281 -2.95 2.27 -1.95
C LYS A 281 -2.90 0.74 -2.12
N SER A 282 -3.39 0.23 -3.24
CA SER A 282 -3.30 -1.20 -3.55
C SER A 282 -1.89 -1.65 -3.94
N THR A 283 -1.06 -0.72 -4.43
CA THR A 283 0.33 -0.98 -4.83
C THR A 283 1.30 -1.02 -3.65
N VAL A 284 1.05 -0.21 -2.59
CA VAL A 284 1.94 -0.10 -1.41
C VAL A 284 1.18 -0.53 -0.15
N LYS A 285 1.33 -1.81 0.22
CA LYS A 285 0.62 -2.48 1.31
C LYS A 285 1.34 -2.41 2.66
N ASP A 286 2.68 -2.38 2.69
CA ASP A 286 3.42 -2.38 3.95
C ASP A 286 4.68 -1.50 3.95
N LYS A 287 5.25 -1.27 5.14
CA LYS A 287 6.41 -0.39 5.35
C LYS A 287 7.73 -0.90 4.74
N LYS A 288 7.82 -2.16 4.29
CA LYS A 288 9.04 -2.73 3.68
C LYS A 288 9.16 -2.42 2.19
N GLU A 289 8.13 -1.83 1.59
CA GLU A 289 8.08 -1.51 0.16
C GLU A 289 8.78 -0.18 -0.20
N ASP A 290 9.93 0.08 0.42
CA ASP A 290 10.67 1.33 0.24
C ASP A 290 11.17 1.54 -1.20
N LYS A 291 11.39 0.46 -1.96
CA LYS A 291 11.70 0.54 -3.39
C LYS A 291 10.57 1.18 -4.20
N LYS A 292 9.31 0.83 -3.90
CA LYS A 292 8.13 1.41 -4.56
C LYS A 292 7.98 2.88 -4.19
N ARG A 293 8.12 3.21 -2.91
CA ARG A 293 8.12 4.61 -2.43
C ARG A 293 9.21 5.41 -3.11
N LYS A 294 10.44 4.88 -3.20
CA LYS A 294 11.56 5.53 -3.89
C LYS A 294 11.20 5.91 -5.32
N ARG A 295 10.55 5.02 -6.08
CA ARG A 295 10.08 5.33 -7.43
C ARG A 295 8.99 6.39 -7.48
N MET A 296 8.02 6.34 -6.57
CA MET A 296 6.97 7.36 -6.47
C MET A 296 7.57 8.75 -6.13
N LEU A 297 8.55 8.79 -5.23
CA LEU A 297 9.29 10.02 -4.90
C LEU A 297 10.10 10.54 -6.10
N GLN A 298 10.75 9.64 -6.85
CA GLN A 298 11.51 10.00 -8.05
C GLN A 298 10.63 10.52 -9.18
N ALA A 299 9.43 9.95 -9.35
CA ALA A 299 8.47 10.38 -10.36
C ALA A 299 7.83 11.74 -10.04
N GLY A 300 7.92 12.22 -8.79
CA GLY A 300 7.36 13.49 -8.36
C GLY A 300 5.94 13.43 -7.82
N ILE A 301 5.50 12.25 -7.32
CA ILE A 301 4.17 12.06 -6.72
C ILE A 301 4.04 12.92 -5.45
N VAL A 302 5.08 13.00 -4.62
CA VAL A 302 5.04 13.82 -3.39
C VAL A 302 4.79 15.29 -3.73
N GLU A 303 5.50 15.84 -4.72
CA GLU A 303 5.30 17.21 -5.17
C GLU A 303 3.91 17.44 -5.75
N ALA A 304 3.33 16.46 -6.43
CA ALA A 304 1.94 16.56 -6.89
C ALA A 304 0.95 16.59 -5.71
N LEU A 305 1.18 15.81 -4.65
CA LEU A 305 0.36 15.87 -3.44
C LEU A 305 0.52 17.18 -2.69
N ILE A 306 1.75 17.71 -2.58
CA ILE A 306 2.01 19.04 -2.00
C ILE A 306 1.24 20.10 -2.79
N TYR A 307 1.33 20.06 -4.12
CA TYR A 307 0.57 20.96 -4.99
C TYR A 307 -0.94 20.93 -4.71
N ILE A 308 -1.54 19.73 -4.58
CA ILE A 308 -2.96 19.60 -4.25
C ILE A 308 -3.28 20.26 -2.89
N LEU A 309 -2.46 19.99 -1.87
CA LEU A 309 -2.70 20.52 -0.52
C LEU A 309 -2.50 22.04 -0.40
N GLU A 310 -1.67 22.63 -1.27
CA GLU A 310 -1.37 24.07 -1.25
C GLU A 310 -2.28 24.89 -2.17
N THR A 311 -2.80 24.30 -3.25
CA THR A 311 -3.57 25.03 -4.26
C THR A 311 -5.08 24.83 -4.17
N TYR A 312 -5.53 23.70 -3.63
CA TYR A 312 -6.96 23.45 -3.52
C TYR A 312 -7.53 24.20 -2.31
N ASN A 313 -8.78 24.65 -2.43
CA ASN A 313 -9.52 25.11 -1.26
C ASN A 313 -9.55 23.99 -0.22
N VAL A 314 -9.28 24.32 1.05
CA VAL A 314 -9.23 23.38 2.17
C VAL A 314 -10.46 22.46 2.21
N GLU A 315 -11.66 22.97 1.93
CA GLU A 315 -12.90 22.19 1.95
C GLU A 315 -13.01 21.16 0.81
N LYS A 316 -12.26 21.35 -0.28
CA LYS A 316 -12.21 20.43 -1.42
C LYS A 316 -11.12 19.36 -1.23
N ILE A 317 -10.24 19.49 -0.24
CA ILE A 317 -9.22 18.48 0.09
C ILE A 317 -9.93 17.22 0.62
N LYS A 318 -9.67 16.08 -0.03
CA LYS A 318 -10.25 14.79 0.34
C LYS A 318 -9.28 14.03 1.25
N LEU A 319 -9.83 13.25 2.19
CA LEU A 319 -9.06 12.42 3.13
C LEU A 319 -8.04 11.51 2.41
N GLN A 320 -8.40 11.02 1.23
CA GLN A 320 -7.58 10.15 0.40
C GLN A 320 -6.24 10.80 0.00
N VAL A 321 -6.18 12.13 -0.15
CA VAL A 321 -4.92 12.85 -0.41
C VAL A 321 -3.94 12.60 0.75
N ILE A 322 -4.42 12.76 1.99
CA ILE A 322 -3.61 12.55 3.20
C ILE A 322 -3.29 11.07 3.40
N GLN A 323 -4.20 10.16 3.05
CA GLN A 323 -3.93 8.71 3.08
C GLN A 323 -2.78 8.32 2.16
N VAL A 324 -2.76 8.81 0.93
CA VAL A 324 -1.66 8.55 0.00
C VAL A 324 -0.38 9.21 0.48
N PHE A 325 -0.45 10.43 1.00
CA PHE A 325 0.69 11.10 1.61
C PHE A 325 1.29 10.25 2.74
N ASN A 326 0.46 9.71 3.62
CA ASN A 326 0.84 8.83 4.72
C ASN A 326 1.50 7.54 4.22
N ILE A 327 0.99 6.94 3.14
CA ILE A 327 1.53 5.69 2.56
C ILE A 327 2.93 5.93 1.99
N ILE A 328 3.11 7.03 1.26
CA ILE A 328 4.38 7.36 0.59
C ILE A 328 5.44 7.81 1.59
N SER A 329 5.04 8.49 2.66
CA SER A 329 5.95 8.94 3.72
C SER A 329 6.20 7.89 4.82
N ASN A 330 5.52 6.74 4.79
CA ASN A 330 5.69 5.66 5.77
C ASN A 330 6.90 4.78 5.45
N THR A 331 8.09 5.26 5.77
CA THR A 331 9.36 4.56 5.51
C THR A 331 10.27 4.58 6.72
N SER A 332 11.05 3.51 6.88
CA SER A 332 12.19 3.44 7.82
C SER A 332 13.54 3.61 7.11
N ASP A 333 13.54 3.88 5.81
CA ASP A 333 14.76 4.11 5.03
C ASP A 333 15.29 5.53 5.25
N ASN A 334 16.55 5.60 5.71
CA ASN A 334 17.18 6.86 6.08
C ASN A 334 17.39 7.82 4.89
N GLU A 335 17.58 7.30 3.67
CA GLU A 335 17.73 8.12 2.46
C GLU A 335 16.38 8.74 2.09
N LEU A 336 15.31 7.94 2.11
CA LEU A 336 13.95 8.43 1.84
C LEU A 336 13.49 9.46 2.88
N LEU A 337 13.76 9.23 4.17
CA LEU A 337 13.44 10.21 5.22
C LEU A 337 14.11 11.56 4.95
N LYS A 338 15.38 11.58 4.54
CA LYS A 338 16.09 12.83 4.19
C LYS A 338 15.44 13.51 3.00
N ILE A 339 15.12 12.77 1.95
CA ILE A 339 14.45 13.31 0.75
C ILE A 339 13.09 13.92 1.12
N LEU A 340 12.31 13.28 1.99
CA LEU A 340 11.02 13.82 2.45
C LEU A 340 11.20 15.16 3.19
N VAL A 341 12.21 15.28 4.05
CA VAL A 341 12.54 16.54 4.75
C VAL A 341 12.94 17.62 3.74
N GLU A 342 13.79 17.29 2.76
CA GLU A 342 14.22 18.22 1.71
C GLU A 342 13.05 18.72 0.87
N LYS A 343 12.07 17.86 0.58
CA LYS A 343 10.81 18.22 -0.12
C LYS A 343 9.82 19.03 0.73
N GLN A 344 10.16 19.39 1.97
CA GLN A 344 9.34 20.22 2.87
C GLN A 344 7.93 19.66 3.14
N ILE A 345 7.79 18.33 3.23
CA ILE A 345 6.47 17.68 3.33
C ILE A 345 5.63 18.09 4.55
N TYR A 346 6.25 18.65 5.59
CA TYR A 346 5.56 18.97 6.85
C TYR A 346 4.69 20.22 6.74
N GLN A 347 5.09 21.21 5.92
CA GLN A 347 4.33 22.44 5.74
C GLN A 347 2.89 22.17 5.26
N PRO A 348 2.66 21.46 4.15
CA PRO A 348 1.31 21.23 3.65
C PRO A 348 0.46 20.35 4.58
N LEU A 349 1.09 19.43 5.33
CA LEU A 349 0.39 18.62 6.35
C LEU A 349 -0.01 19.43 7.59
N ILE A 350 0.81 20.40 8.01
CA ILE A 350 0.49 21.29 9.14
C ILE A 350 -0.66 22.23 8.81
N LEU A 351 -0.75 22.70 7.56
CA LEU A 351 -1.90 23.50 7.11
C LEU A 351 -3.23 22.75 7.29
N GLN A 352 -3.21 21.41 7.24
CA GLN A 352 -4.41 20.60 7.43
C GLN A 352 -4.88 20.53 8.89
N PHE A 353 -4.14 21.07 9.86
CA PHE A 353 -4.61 21.08 11.25
C PHE A 353 -5.85 21.95 11.43
N ASP A 354 -6.04 22.97 10.59
CA ASP A 354 -7.21 23.85 10.61
C ASP A 354 -8.39 23.32 9.77
N HIS A 355 -8.27 22.11 9.22
CA HIS A 355 -9.32 21.47 8.46
C HIS A 355 -10.55 21.14 9.33
N SER A 356 -11.75 21.31 8.77
CA SER A 356 -13.03 21.07 9.48
C SER A 356 -13.31 19.58 9.75
N ASN A 357 -12.89 18.71 8.82
CA ASN A 357 -12.89 17.26 9.00
C ASN A 357 -11.75 16.78 9.93
N ASN A 358 -12.11 16.26 11.09
CA ASN A 358 -11.17 15.73 12.09
C ASN A 358 -10.34 14.54 11.59
N ASP A 359 -10.86 13.69 10.69
CA ASP A 359 -10.09 12.55 10.16
C ASP A 359 -8.87 13.03 9.37
N ILE A 360 -9.01 14.15 8.65
CA ILE A 360 -7.90 14.79 7.92
C ILE A 360 -6.87 15.34 8.90
N VAL A 361 -7.32 16.00 9.96
CA VAL A 361 -6.44 16.54 11.01
C VAL A 361 -5.66 15.40 11.69
N GLU A 362 -6.37 14.36 12.13
CA GLU A 362 -5.81 13.19 12.81
C GLU A 362 -4.80 12.44 11.97
N LEU A 363 -5.13 12.20 10.70
CA LEU A 363 -4.22 11.50 9.80
C LEU A 363 -2.98 12.35 9.49
N SER A 364 -3.14 13.67 9.37
CA SER A 364 -2.01 14.58 9.15
C SER A 364 -1.03 14.59 10.33
N ILE A 365 -1.53 14.72 11.57
CA ILE A 365 -0.65 14.64 12.76
C ILE A 365 -0.07 13.22 12.93
N GLN A 366 -0.81 12.17 12.57
CA GLN A 366 -0.29 10.80 12.59
C GLN A 366 0.90 10.64 11.63
N THR A 367 0.79 11.15 10.40
CA THR A 367 1.87 11.10 9.40
C THR A 367 3.12 11.85 9.90
N ILE A 368 2.94 13.06 10.42
CA ILE A 368 4.03 13.87 11.00
C ILE A 368 4.66 13.12 12.18
N THR A 369 3.85 12.61 13.11
CA THR A 369 4.30 11.88 14.29
C THR A 369 5.16 10.68 13.90
N ARG A 370 4.70 9.89 12.92
CA ARG A 370 5.45 8.73 12.45
C ARG A 370 6.83 9.13 11.92
N ASN A 371 6.89 10.19 11.12
CA ASN A 371 8.14 10.69 10.56
C ASN A 371 9.10 11.19 11.65
N ILE A 372 8.58 11.83 12.70
CA ILE A 372 9.35 12.19 13.91
C ILE A 372 9.92 10.91 14.56
N VAL A 373 9.11 9.87 14.75
CA VAL A 373 9.58 8.61 15.35
C VAL A 373 10.70 7.98 14.54
N GLU A 374 10.51 7.79 13.24
CA GLU A 374 11.49 7.14 12.39
C GLU A 374 12.78 7.97 12.30
N SER A 375 12.66 9.30 12.21
CA SER A 375 13.82 10.20 12.21
C SER A 375 14.58 10.17 13.54
N ALA A 376 13.93 9.89 14.66
CA ALA A 376 14.59 9.88 15.97
C ALA A 376 15.71 8.83 16.09
N TYR A 377 15.67 7.78 15.26
CA TYR A 377 16.69 6.72 15.20
C TYR A 377 17.96 7.12 14.44
N LEU A 378 17.96 8.26 13.73
CA LEU A 378 19.13 8.76 13.01
C LEU A 378 20.22 9.31 13.94
N THR A 379 19.92 9.51 15.23
CA THR A 379 20.83 10.07 16.24
C THR A 379 20.62 9.39 17.58
N SER A 380 21.63 9.45 18.45
CA SER A 380 21.54 8.90 19.80
C SER A 380 20.46 9.59 20.64
N GLU A 381 19.86 8.89 21.60
CA GLU A 381 18.84 9.48 22.50
C GLU A 381 19.35 10.67 23.31
N MET A 382 20.65 10.71 23.61
CA MET A 382 21.28 11.82 24.34
C MET A 382 21.52 13.05 23.45
N GLN A 383 21.33 12.92 22.14
CA GLN A 383 21.45 14.02 21.19
C GLN A 383 20.08 14.64 20.88
N CYS A 384 20.13 15.89 20.42
CA CYS A 384 18.95 16.59 19.91
C CYS A 384 18.26 15.79 18.80
N HIS A 385 16.94 15.92 18.70
CA HIS A 385 16.19 15.28 17.62
C HIS A 385 16.61 15.82 16.24
N PRO A 386 16.77 14.98 15.20
CA PRO A 386 17.24 15.44 13.88
C PRO A 386 16.35 16.49 13.22
N LEU A 387 15.05 16.43 13.48
CA LEU A 387 14.07 17.38 12.96
C LEU A 387 13.89 18.64 13.84
N PHE A 388 14.60 18.76 14.97
CA PHE A 388 14.37 19.85 15.92
C PHE A 388 14.56 21.23 15.28
N ASN A 389 15.72 21.47 14.64
CA ASN A 389 16.02 22.77 14.04
C ASN A 389 14.99 23.11 12.95
N THR A 390 14.70 22.16 12.04
CA THR A 390 13.70 22.35 10.98
C THR A 390 12.33 22.73 11.54
N PHE A 391 11.85 22.02 12.57
CA PHE A 391 10.53 22.29 13.15
C PHE A 391 10.50 23.59 13.95
N PHE A 392 11.59 23.92 14.63
CA PHE A 392 11.73 25.15 15.39
C PHE A 392 11.77 26.37 14.48
N GLU A 393 12.67 26.39 13.49
CA GLU A 393 12.86 27.52 12.57
C GLU A 393 11.63 27.82 11.71
N LYS A 394 10.85 26.78 11.39
CA LYS A 394 9.61 26.91 10.60
C LYS A 394 8.36 27.19 11.44
N GLY A 395 8.46 27.24 12.77
CA GLY A 395 7.31 27.45 13.66
C GLY A 395 6.33 26.27 13.72
N TYR A 396 6.75 25.08 13.28
CA TYR A 396 5.90 23.88 13.26
C TYR A 396 5.56 23.36 14.66
N ILE A 397 6.48 23.57 15.62
CA ILE A 397 6.27 23.18 17.02
C ILE A 397 5.06 23.91 17.61
N ASP A 398 4.94 25.21 17.35
CA ASP A 398 3.82 26.02 17.86
C ASP A 398 2.50 25.57 17.25
N LYS A 399 2.48 25.19 15.97
CA LYS A 399 1.30 24.62 15.31
C LYS A 399 0.87 23.27 15.88
N ILE A 400 1.82 22.40 16.21
CA ILE A 400 1.51 21.13 16.90
C ILE A 400 0.98 21.41 18.31
N TYR A 401 1.51 22.41 19.00
CA TYR A 401 1.03 22.80 20.32
C TYR A 401 -0.37 23.44 20.28
N GLU A 402 -0.66 24.28 19.29
CA GLU A 402 -2.01 24.80 19.03
C GLU A 402 -3.02 23.66 18.83
N LEU A 403 -2.66 22.63 18.04
CA LEU A 403 -3.50 21.44 17.88
C LEU A 403 -3.71 20.68 19.20
N PHE A 404 -2.65 20.52 20.00
CA PHE A 404 -2.76 19.96 21.36
C PHE A 404 -3.77 20.72 22.22
N LYS A 405 -3.73 22.07 22.19
CA LYS A 405 -4.64 22.93 22.95
C LYS A 405 -6.08 22.84 22.48
N ARG A 406 -6.30 22.70 21.16
CA ARG A 406 -7.63 22.53 20.57
C ARG A 406 -8.32 21.25 21.04
N ASN A 407 -7.56 20.20 21.38
CA ASN A 407 -8.08 18.97 21.99
C ASN A 407 -9.29 18.38 21.23
N LEU A 408 -9.19 18.32 19.89
CA LEU A 408 -10.29 17.85 19.02
C LEU A 408 -10.66 16.40 19.31
N SER A 409 -9.66 15.58 19.65
CA SER A 409 -9.84 14.19 20.06
C SER A 409 -8.71 13.76 20.98
N LYS A 410 -8.94 12.68 21.74
CA LYS A 410 -7.89 12.03 22.54
C LYS A 410 -6.71 11.61 21.65
N TYR A 411 -7.00 11.09 20.45
CA TYR A 411 -5.99 10.61 19.51
C TYR A 411 -5.06 11.74 19.05
N SER A 412 -5.62 12.81 18.45
CA SER A 412 -4.85 13.96 17.98
C SER A 412 -4.06 14.65 19.09
N LYS A 413 -4.68 14.86 20.26
CA LYS A 413 -4.02 15.45 21.42
C LYS A 413 -2.82 14.62 21.90
N ASN A 414 -2.97 13.30 21.99
CA ASN A 414 -1.91 12.42 22.44
C ASN A 414 -0.75 12.37 21.45
N LEU A 415 -1.04 12.33 20.14
CA LEU A 415 -0.02 12.39 19.10
C LEU A 415 0.72 13.72 19.07
N ALA A 416 0.02 14.85 19.25
CA ALA A 416 0.63 16.16 19.35
C ALA A 416 1.55 16.26 20.58
N THR A 417 1.08 15.78 21.73
CA THR A 417 1.86 15.70 22.98
C THR A 417 3.15 14.89 22.77
N TYR A 418 3.01 13.70 22.18
CA TYR A 418 4.12 12.81 21.91
C TYR A 418 5.10 13.41 20.90
N SER A 419 4.62 14.04 19.83
CA SER A 419 5.43 14.71 18.83
C SER A 419 6.31 15.80 19.45
N ILE A 420 5.71 16.68 20.28
CA ILE A 420 6.46 17.73 20.98
C ILE A 420 7.50 17.09 21.92
N GLY A 421 7.09 16.12 22.74
CA GLY A 421 8.01 15.44 23.67
C GLY A 421 9.20 14.78 22.98
N ARG A 422 9.00 14.18 21.79
CA ARG A 422 10.07 13.58 21.00
C ARG A 422 10.96 14.60 20.30
N ILE A 423 10.40 15.68 19.75
CA ILE A 423 11.16 16.76 19.11
C ILE A 423 12.10 17.42 20.13
N PHE A 424 11.61 17.70 21.34
CA PHE A 424 12.41 18.32 22.41
C PHE A 424 13.33 17.36 23.17
N ARG A 425 13.58 16.15 22.65
CA ARG A 425 14.57 15.23 23.24
C ARG A 425 15.91 15.95 23.44
N SER A 426 16.44 15.89 24.66
CA SER A 426 17.70 16.52 25.08
C SER A 426 17.75 18.04 24.86
N LYS A 427 16.59 18.70 24.70
CA LYS A 427 16.45 20.17 24.54
C LYS A 427 15.42 20.71 25.51
N GLU A 428 15.67 21.92 26.02
CA GLU A 428 14.74 22.59 26.92
C GLU A 428 13.47 23.02 26.18
N ILE A 429 12.30 22.80 26.78
CA ILE A 429 11.05 23.45 26.36
C ILE A 429 11.00 24.83 27.03
N ILE A 430 11.36 25.87 26.28
CA ILE A 430 11.46 27.24 26.80
C ILE A 430 10.09 27.80 27.17
N ASN A 431 9.06 27.52 26.35
CA ASN A 431 7.69 27.94 26.64
C ASN A 431 7.18 27.21 27.89
N VAL A 432 6.99 27.96 28.97
CA VAL A 432 6.62 27.41 30.29
C VAL A 432 5.28 26.69 30.26
N ASN A 433 4.28 27.24 29.57
CA ASN A 433 2.95 26.62 29.48
C ASN A 433 3.00 25.33 28.64
N MET A 434 3.74 25.35 27.52
CA MET A 434 3.93 24.15 26.71
C MET A 434 4.64 23.06 27.53
N LYS A 435 5.70 23.42 28.25
CA LYS A 435 6.47 22.50 29.08
C LYS A 435 5.59 21.81 30.13
N SER A 436 4.89 22.58 30.94
CA SER A 436 4.06 22.03 32.03
C SER A 436 2.91 21.18 31.49
N GLU A 437 2.18 21.67 30.48
CA GLU A 437 1.00 20.96 29.96
C GLU A 437 1.36 19.69 29.18
N VAL A 438 2.42 19.71 28.37
CA VAL A 438 2.89 18.53 27.62
C VAL A 438 3.44 17.49 28.59
N ILE A 439 4.27 17.88 29.57
CA ILE A 439 4.81 16.94 30.55
C ILE A 439 3.69 16.36 31.41
N ALA A 440 2.74 17.17 31.87
CA ALA A 440 1.58 16.69 32.61
C ALA A 440 0.78 15.65 31.80
N ASN A 441 0.50 15.92 30.52
CA ASN A 441 -0.21 14.94 29.68
C ASN A 441 0.64 13.68 29.43
N LEU A 442 1.95 13.78 29.25
CA LEU A 442 2.81 12.59 29.13
C LEU A 442 2.78 11.73 30.41
N LYS A 443 2.75 12.35 31.61
CA LYS A 443 2.63 11.63 32.89
C LYS A 443 1.32 10.83 32.96
N THR A 444 0.21 11.37 32.49
CA THR A 444 -1.08 10.64 32.49
C THR A 444 -1.07 9.46 31.51
N LEU A 445 -0.41 9.62 30.34
CA LEU A 445 -0.33 8.58 29.30
C LEU A 445 0.50 7.35 29.69
N ILE A 446 1.27 7.41 30.78
CA ILE A 446 1.99 6.25 31.31
C ILE A 446 1.04 5.14 31.78
N ASN A 447 -0.19 5.48 32.16
CA ASN A 447 -1.20 4.50 32.57
C ASN A 447 -2.12 4.08 31.39
N ASP A 448 -1.92 4.66 30.22
CA ASP A 448 -2.70 4.35 29.03
C ASP A 448 -2.04 3.22 28.24
N LYS A 449 -2.74 2.10 28.07
CA LYS A 449 -2.21 0.90 27.41
C LYS A 449 -1.73 1.16 25.99
N ASP A 450 -2.38 2.08 25.28
CA ASP A 450 -2.07 2.36 23.87
C ASP A 450 -0.88 3.32 23.72
N TYR A 451 -0.57 4.12 24.75
CA TYR A 451 0.43 5.19 24.68
C TYR A 451 1.59 5.05 25.66
N VAL A 452 1.55 4.08 26.59
CA VAL A 452 2.56 3.92 27.65
C VAL A 452 3.99 3.89 27.10
N SER A 453 4.25 3.12 26.04
CA SER A 453 5.58 3.01 25.43
C SER A 453 6.06 4.34 24.85
N LEU A 454 5.15 5.07 24.19
CA LEU A 454 5.43 6.38 23.58
C LEU A 454 5.68 7.45 24.65
N ALA A 455 4.87 7.43 25.71
CA ALA A 455 5.01 8.35 26.84
C ALA A 455 6.33 8.14 27.58
N LYS A 456 6.71 6.89 27.88
CA LYS A 456 8.01 6.55 28.50
C LYS A 456 9.18 7.07 27.67
N LEU A 457 9.17 6.81 26.35
CA LEU A 457 10.22 7.25 25.44
C LEU A 457 10.35 8.76 25.37
N SER A 458 9.24 9.49 25.45
CA SER A 458 9.24 10.96 25.42
C SER A 458 9.73 11.54 26.74
N LEU A 459 9.22 11.07 27.88
CA LEU A 459 9.66 11.52 29.20
C LEU A 459 11.16 11.25 29.43
N ARG A 460 11.65 10.08 29.02
CA ARG A 460 13.08 9.75 29.07
C ARG A 460 13.90 10.67 28.17
N GLY A 461 13.41 10.96 26.97
CA GLY A 461 14.08 11.86 26.05
C GLY A 461 14.16 13.29 26.57
N LEU A 462 13.08 13.78 27.18
CA LEU A 462 13.02 15.11 27.80
C LEU A 462 13.93 15.21 29.02
N SER A 463 14.05 14.15 29.83
CA SER A 463 14.81 14.17 31.09
C SER A 463 16.33 14.25 30.92
N TYR A 464 16.86 14.10 29.70
CA TYR A 464 18.26 14.41 29.41
C TYR A 464 18.55 15.93 29.49
N ASN A 465 17.53 16.78 29.43
CA ASN A 465 17.66 18.19 29.76
C ASN A 465 17.29 18.43 31.24
N PRO A 466 18.13 19.13 32.03
CA PRO A 466 17.92 19.28 33.47
C PRO A 466 16.65 20.08 33.84
N VAL A 467 16.27 21.08 33.03
CA VAL A 467 15.08 21.90 33.29
C VAL A 467 13.80 21.07 33.09
N ASN A 468 13.72 20.33 31.99
CA ASN A 468 12.59 19.43 31.76
C ASN A 468 12.55 18.30 32.78
N LYS A 469 13.72 17.78 33.19
CA LYS A 469 13.81 16.75 34.22
C LYS A 469 13.21 17.22 35.55
N ALA A 470 13.55 18.43 35.98
CA ALA A 470 12.99 19.01 37.20
C ALA A 470 11.45 19.10 37.13
N GLU A 471 10.90 19.52 35.98
CA GLU A 471 9.45 19.53 35.76
C GLU A 471 8.83 18.12 35.80
N ILE A 472 9.51 17.12 35.22
CA ILE A 472 9.05 15.72 35.25
C ILE A 472 9.03 15.19 36.68
N GLU A 473 10.03 15.50 37.50
CA GLU A 473 10.16 14.99 38.87
C GLU A 473 9.25 15.70 39.90
N THR A 474 8.52 16.73 39.47
CA THR A 474 7.49 17.36 40.31
C THR A 474 6.48 16.34 40.83
N GLU A 475 6.02 16.57 42.07
CA GLU A 475 5.11 15.67 42.81
C GLU A 475 5.69 14.28 43.06
N GLY A 476 7.01 14.11 42.96
CA GLY A 476 7.69 12.84 43.19
C GLY A 476 7.47 11.81 42.07
N PHE A 477 7.06 12.27 40.87
CA PHE A 477 6.84 11.38 39.75
C PHE A 477 8.16 10.75 39.26
N ILE A 478 8.16 9.42 39.12
CA ILE A 478 9.29 8.63 38.63
C ILE A 478 8.88 7.98 37.32
N ILE A 479 9.68 8.16 36.26
CA ILE A 479 9.46 7.51 34.97
C ILE A 479 9.58 5.99 35.18
N PRO A 480 8.53 5.18 34.90
CA PRO A 480 8.62 3.74 35.12
C PRO A 480 9.62 3.09 34.18
N LYS A 481 10.31 2.07 34.68
CA LYS A 481 11.30 1.28 33.93
C LYS A 481 10.71 0.63 32.69
#